data_AF-A0A4Z1EZ94-F1
#
_entry.id   AF-A0A4Z1EZ94-F1
#
_cell.length_a   1.000
_cell.length_b   1.000
_cell.length_c   1.000
_cell.angle_alpha   90.00
_cell.angle_beta   90.00
_cell.angle_gamma   90.00
#
_symmetry.space_group_name_H-M   'P 1'
#
loop_
_entity.id
_entity.type
_entity.pdbx_description
1 polymer ?
#
loop_
_entity_poly.entity_id
_entity_poly.type
_entity_poly.pdbx_seq_one_letter_code
_entity_poly.pdbx_strand_id
1 'polypeptide(L)'
;MTLNMQAQIETLHIASFPYMPDANDSDALSWESEEVNVAAARAYAVNSGAPFIFASVRSVRFIESSGMDLSVTPLSTSIETVPLVYQSFNATGMAATEPYNADAQQSWDVLEEIKTGFPSYIPRV
;
A
#
# COMPACT_ATOMS: atom_id res chain seq x y z
N MET A 1 -4.79 9.77 4.57
CA MET A 1 -3.34 9.86 4.28
C MET A 1 -3.02 10.01 2.79
N THR A 2 -4.00 10.05 1.89
CA THR A 2 -3.84 10.07 0.43
C THR A 2 -2.89 11.15 -0.09
N LEU A 3 -2.97 12.39 0.43
CA LEU A 3 -2.23 13.52 -0.16
C LEU A 3 -0.71 13.51 0.14
N ASN A 4 -0.29 13.11 1.35
CA ASN A 4 1.15 13.03 1.67
C ASN A 4 1.83 11.85 0.95
N MET A 5 1.09 10.77 0.70
CA MET A 5 1.61 9.59 0.00
C MET A 5 1.94 9.87 -1.47
N GLN A 6 1.29 10.86 -2.09
CA GLN A 6 1.51 11.22 -3.50
C GLN A 6 2.44 12.43 -3.65
N ALA A 7 2.89 13.03 -2.54
CA ALA A 7 3.86 14.12 -2.54
C ALA A 7 5.27 13.66 -2.97
N GLN A 8 5.55 12.36 -2.87
CA GLN A 8 6.75 11.72 -3.40
C GLN A 8 6.32 10.52 -4.23
N ILE A 9 6.88 10.40 -5.44
CA ILE A 9 6.67 9.25 -6.30
C ILE A 9 7.67 8.18 -5.88
N GLU A 10 7.17 7.24 -5.09
CA GLU A 10 7.90 6.01 -4.80
C GLU A 10 7.89 5.08 -6.01
N THR A 11 8.95 4.28 -6.13
CA THR A 11 9.03 3.23 -7.16
C THR A 11 8.71 1.86 -6.57
N LEU A 12 8.85 1.70 -5.25
CA LEU A 12 8.53 0.49 -4.50
C LEU A 12 8.10 0.88 -3.07
N HIS A 13 7.00 0.31 -2.60
CA HIS A 13 6.60 0.43 -1.21
C HIS A 13 6.92 -0.84 -0.42
N ILE A 14 7.55 -0.68 0.75
CA ILE A 14 7.79 -1.77 1.70
C ILE A 14 7.13 -1.41 3.02
N ALA A 15 6.04 -2.11 3.33
CA ALA A 15 5.29 -1.95 4.56
C ALA A 15 5.57 -3.09 5.55
N SER A 16 5.23 -2.81 6.81
CA SER A 16 5.23 -3.78 7.89
C SER A 16 3.83 -3.81 8.48
N PHE A 17 3.21 -5.00 8.50
CA PHE A 17 2.01 -5.24 9.27
C PHE A 17 2.41 -6.12 10.45
N PRO A 18 2.07 -5.78 11.71
CA PRO A 18 2.53 -6.57 12.85
C PRO A 18 1.92 -7.97 12.87
N TYR A 19 0.63 -8.10 12.56
CA TYR A 19 -0.11 -9.36 12.53
C TYR A 19 -1.05 -9.37 11.34
N MET A 20 -1.26 -10.56 10.76
CA MET A 20 -2.31 -10.78 9.78
C MET A 20 -2.74 -12.23 9.79
N PRO A 21 -3.83 -12.55 10.50
CA PRO A 21 -4.52 -13.83 10.38
C PRO A 21 -4.93 -14.12 8.94
N ASP A 22 -5.16 -15.39 8.61
CA ASP A 22 -5.70 -15.77 7.30
C ASP A 22 -7.14 -15.25 7.14
N ALA A 23 -7.56 -15.05 5.90
CA ALA A 23 -8.91 -14.61 5.57
C ALA A 23 -9.99 -15.48 6.24
N ASN A 24 -11.05 -14.84 6.70
CA ASN A 24 -12.18 -15.41 7.44
C ASN A 24 -11.84 -16.05 8.80
N ASP A 25 -10.69 -15.74 9.40
CA ASP A 25 -10.43 -16.10 10.80
C ASP A 25 -11.45 -15.40 11.72
N SER A 26 -12.22 -16.19 12.49
CA SER A 26 -13.27 -15.69 13.37
C SER A 26 -12.75 -14.94 14.58
N ASP A 27 -11.49 -15.16 14.95
CA ASP A 27 -10.83 -14.54 16.09
C ASP A 27 -10.08 -13.26 15.69
N ALA A 28 -9.98 -12.96 14.39
CA ALA A 28 -9.29 -11.78 13.89
C ALA A 28 -10.03 -10.48 14.26
N LEU A 29 -9.28 -9.52 14.80
CA LEU A 29 -9.79 -8.16 14.96
C LEU A 29 -9.85 -7.45 13.60
N SER A 30 -10.78 -6.50 13.47
CA SER A 30 -10.99 -5.80 12.19
C SER A 30 -9.74 -5.11 11.64
N TRP A 31 -8.83 -4.66 12.51
CA TRP A 31 -7.60 -3.96 12.12
C TRP A 31 -6.43 -4.89 11.77
N GLU A 32 -6.51 -6.18 12.09
CA GLU A 32 -5.50 -7.17 11.73
C GLU A 32 -5.96 -8.15 10.65
N SER A 33 -7.27 -8.23 10.40
CA SER A 33 -7.85 -9.12 9.38
C SER A 33 -7.19 -8.95 8.00
N GLU A 34 -7.01 -10.06 7.29
CA GLU A 34 -6.43 -10.08 5.94
C GLU A 34 -7.23 -9.17 4.99
N GLU A 35 -8.56 -9.20 5.07
CA GLU A 35 -9.45 -8.47 4.17
C GLU A 35 -9.21 -6.97 4.26
N VAL A 36 -9.10 -6.42 5.47
CA VAL A 36 -8.90 -4.99 5.69
C VAL A 36 -7.48 -4.57 5.31
N ASN A 37 -6.48 -5.32 5.74
CA ASN A 37 -5.08 -4.99 5.49
C ASN A 37 -4.71 -5.12 4.01
N VAL A 38 -5.15 -6.19 3.34
CA VAL A 38 -4.94 -6.36 1.89
C VAL A 38 -5.73 -5.31 1.11
N ALA A 39 -6.96 -4.96 1.50
CA ALA A 39 -7.70 -3.88 0.85
C ALA A 39 -6.97 -2.52 0.95
N ALA A 40 -6.44 -2.19 2.13
CA ALA A 40 -5.64 -0.98 2.33
C ALA A 40 -4.36 -1.00 1.49
N ALA A 41 -3.64 -2.13 1.46
CA ALA A 41 -2.44 -2.30 0.66
C ALA A 41 -2.69 -2.18 -0.85
N ARG A 42 -3.81 -2.74 -1.35
CA ARG A 42 -4.22 -2.61 -2.76
C ARG A 42 -4.59 -1.18 -3.11
N ALA A 43 -5.38 -0.52 -2.26
CA ALA A 43 -5.72 0.89 -2.45
C ALA A 43 -4.46 1.76 -2.47
N TYR A 44 -3.47 1.44 -1.64
CA TYR A 44 -2.19 2.11 -1.64
C TYR A 44 -1.44 1.89 -2.97
N ALA A 45 -1.23 0.62 -3.39
CA ALA A 45 -0.49 0.27 -4.60
C ALA A 45 -1.08 0.93 -5.86
N VAL A 46 -2.40 0.95 -5.98
CA VAL A 46 -3.11 1.59 -7.11
C VAL A 46 -2.92 3.11 -7.09
N ASN A 47 -2.99 3.74 -5.91
CA ASN A 47 -2.89 5.19 -5.80
C ASN A 47 -1.46 5.71 -5.96
N SER A 48 -0.45 4.98 -5.45
CA SER A 48 0.95 5.36 -5.64
C SER A 48 1.49 4.96 -7.01
N GLY A 49 0.85 3.98 -7.68
CA GLY A 49 1.34 3.41 -8.94
C GLY A 49 2.61 2.58 -8.75
N ALA A 50 2.95 2.21 -7.50
CA ALA A 50 4.13 1.42 -7.16
C ALA A 50 3.74 0.03 -6.65
N PRO A 51 4.56 -1.00 -6.91
CA PRO A 51 4.43 -2.29 -6.24
C PRO A 51 4.48 -2.11 -4.72
N PHE A 52 3.68 -2.90 -4.01
CA PHE A 52 3.58 -2.89 -2.56
C PHE A 52 3.94 -4.26 -2.00
N ILE A 53 4.94 -4.27 -1.13
CA ILE A 53 5.37 -5.48 -0.43
C ILE A 53 5.08 -5.27 1.03
N PHE A 54 4.51 -6.28 1.68
CA PHE A 54 4.49 -6.31 3.13
C PHE A 54 4.92 -7.66 3.66
N ALA A 55 5.49 -7.61 4.86
CA ALA A 55 5.67 -8.77 5.70
C ALA A 55 4.93 -8.55 7.02
N SER A 56 4.17 -9.56 7.43
CA SER A 56 3.66 -9.71 8.79
C SER A 56 4.20 -10.97 9.42
N VAL A 57 3.88 -11.21 10.69
CA VAL A 57 4.16 -12.50 11.33
C VAL A 57 3.48 -13.59 10.51
N ARG A 58 4.30 -14.28 9.70
CA ARG A 58 3.96 -15.45 8.89
C ARG A 58 2.99 -15.22 7.71
N SER A 59 2.59 -13.99 7.40
CA SER A 59 1.92 -13.66 6.12
C SER A 59 2.77 -12.66 5.32
N VAL A 60 3.11 -13.01 4.08
CA VAL A 60 3.91 -12.18 3.18
C VAL A 60 3.19 -12.05 1.86
N ARG A 61 3.14 -10.84 1.30
CA ARG A 61 2.48 -10.61 0.03
C ARG A 61 3.22 -9.57 -0.80
N PHE A 62 3.20 -9.82 -2.11
CA PHE A 62 3.72 -8.93 -3.13
C PHE A 62 2.54 -8.54 -4.02
N ILE A 63 2.25 -7.24 -4.06
CA ILE A 63 1.15 -6.66 -4.83
C ILE A 63 1.78 -5.78 -5.92
N GLU A 64 1.39 -5.97 -7.18
CA GLU A 64 1.80 -5.07 -8.26
C GLU A 64 1.03 -3.74 -8.23
N SER A 65 1.50 -2.74 -8.97
CA SER A 65 0.90 -1.40 -9.00
C SER A 65 -0.56 -1.36 -9.49
N SER A 66 -1.04 -2.43 -10.12
CA SER A 66 -2.46 -2.59 -10.49
C SER A 66 -3.36 -2.98 -9.30
N GLY A 67 -2.78 -3.31 -8.15
CA GLY A 67 -3.47 -3.89 -6.99
C GLY A 67 -3.63 -5.41 -7.05
N MET A 68 -3.09 -6.08 -8.08
CA MET A 68 -3.12 -7.54 -8.19
C MET A 68 -1.97 -8.19 -7.41
N ASP A 69 -2.18 -9.43 -6.98
CA ASP A 69 -1.15 -10.18 -6.28
C ASP A 69 -0.14 -10.80 -7.26
N LEU A 70 1.14 -10.52 -7.04
CA LEU A 70 2.25 -11.23 -7.69
C LEU A 70 2.59 -12.52 -6.95
N SER A 71 2.53 -12.49 -5.62
CA SER A 71 2.85 -13.64 -4.77
C SER A 71 2.20 -13.51 -3.40
N VAL A 72 1.76 -14.64 -2.85
CA VAL A 72 1.09 -14.73 -1.55
C VAL A 72 1.66 -15.92 -0.78
N THR A 73 2.15 -15.65 0.43
CA THR A 73 2.48 -16.67 1.42
C THR A 73 1.54 -16.46 2.62
N PRO A 74 0.44 -17.23 2.74
CA PRO A 74 -0.52 -17.09 3.84
C PRO A 74 0.05 -17.61 5.16
N LEU A 75 -0.58 -17.22 6.29
CA LEU A 75 -0.20 -17.61 7.65
C LEU A 75 -0.18 -19.14 7.84
N SER A 76 -1.13 -19.82 7.21
CA SER A 76 -1.26 -21.29 7.20
C SER A 76 -0.02 -22.01 6.64
N THR A 77 0.85 -21.32 5.91
CA THR A 77 2.07 -21.90 5.36
C THR A 77 3.07 -22.21 6.48
N SER A 78 3.58 -23.44 6.51
CA SER A 78 4.59 -23.84 7.50
C SER A 78 5.93 -23.15 7.23
N ILE A 79 6.50 -22.53 8.27
CA ILE A 79 7.83 -21.91 8.24
C ILE A 79 8.97 -22.94 8.06
N GLU A 80 8.72 -24.20 8.43
CA GLU A 80 9.68 -25.29 8.19
C GLU A 80 9.76 -25.66 6.71
N THR A 81 8.69 -25.36 5.96
CA THR A 81 8.60 -25.63 4.52
C THR A 81 9.01 -24.43 3.67
N VAL A 82 8.67 -23.21 4.11
CA VAL A 82 9.01 -21.96 3.40
C VAL A 82 9.75 -21.01 4.36
N PRO A 83 11.05 -21.23 4.61
CA PRO A 83 11.84 -20.40 5.52
C PRO A 83 12.24 -19.04 4.92
N LEU A 84 12.13 -18.89 3.58
CA LEU A 84 12.45 -17.67 2.85
C LEU A 84 11.40 -17.44 1.76
N VAL A 85 10.89 -16.21 1.69
CA VAL A 85 10.10 -15.73 0.55
C VAL A 85 10.99 -14.83 -0.30
N TYR A 86 11.09 -15.15 -1.59
CA TYR A 86 11.86 -14.39 -2.56
C TYR A 86 10.99 -14.10 -3.78
N GLN A 87 11.00 -12.85 -4.24
CA GLN A 87 10.27 -12.42 -5.42
C GLN A 87 11.14 -11.45 -6.22
N SER A 88 11.18 -11.66 -7.53
CA SER A 88 11.70 -10.68 -8.47
C SER A 88 10.54 -9.90 -9.10
N PHE A 89 10.80 -8.65 -9.48
CA PHE A 89 9.85 -7.84 -10.24
C PHE A 89 10.62 -7.03 -11.29
N ASN A 90 9.91 -6.58 -12.32
CA ASN A 90 10.51 -5.82 -13.42
C ASN A 90 10.77 -4.37 -12.99
N ALA A 91 12.03 -3.98 -12.90
CA ALA A 91 12.46 -2.62 -12.53
C ALA A 91 12.68 -1.68 -13.73
N THR A 92 12.31 -2.10 -14.95
CA THR A 92 12.49 -1.27 -16.16
C THR A 92 11.77 0.06 -15.99
N GLY A 93 12.49 1.17 -16.19
CA GLY A 93 11.94 2.53 -16.09
C GLY A 93 11.97 3.14 -14.68
N MET A 94 12.26 2.37 -13.62
CA MET A 94 12.35 2.92 -12.25
C MET A 94 13.43 4.00 -12.12
N ALA A 95 14.59 3.81 -12.77
CA ALA A 95 15.68 4.78 -12.75
C ALA A 95 15.34 6.10 -13.46
N ALA A 96 14.33 6.10 -14.33
CA ALA A 96 13.83 7.28 -15.02
C ALA A 96 12.61 7.89 -14.33
N THR A 97 12.19 7.35 -13.19
CA THR A 97 11.07 7.89 -12.41
C THR A 97 11.55 9.12 -11.65
N GLU A 98 11.04 10.29 -12.02
CA GLU A 98 11.23 11.50 -11.23
C GLU A 98 10.58 11.31 -9.85
N PRO A 99 11.26 11.65 -8.75
CA PRO A 99 10.74 11.40 -7.39
C PRO A 99 9.56 12.30 -7.02
N TYR A 100 9.16 13.21 -7.91
CA TYR A 100 7.99 14.07 -7.80
C TYR A 100 7.48 14.41 -9.20
N ASN A 101 6.20 14.77 -9.30
CA ASN A 101 5.62 15.30 -10.53
C ASN A 101 4.87 16.60 -10.21
N ALA A 102 5.44 17.73 -10.64
CA ALA A 102 4.84 19.05 -10.41
C ALA A 102 3.51 19.24 -11.17
N ASP A 103 3.31 18.49 -12.27
CA ASP A 103 2.13 18.57 -13.12
C ASP A 103 1.08 17.49 -12.79
N ALA A 104 1.42 16.53 -11.91
CA ALA A 104 0.42 15.65 -11.33
C ALA A 104 -0.51 16.52 -10.47
N GLN A 105 -1.82 16.49 -10.73
CA GLN A 105 -2.88 17.24 -10.03
C GLN A 105 -3.07 16.77 -8.56
N GLN A 106 -1.97 16.42 -7.91
CA GLN A 106 -1.77 15.90 -6.57
C GLN A 106 -0.64 16.74 -5.93
N SER A 107 -0.67 18.06 -6.19
CA SER A 107 0.32 19.03 -5.72
C SER A 107 -0.17 19.77 -4.48
N TRP A 108 0.70 20.58 -3.88
CA TRP A 108 0.31 21.50 -2.81
C TRP A 108 -0.88 22.37 -3.21
N ASP A 109 -0.96 22.76 -4.48
CA ASP A 109 -2.03 23.63 -4.98
C ASP A 109 -3.41 22.99 -4.85
N VAL A 110 -3.53 21.67 -4.99
CA VAL A 110 -4.82 20.96 -4.79
C VAL A 110 -5.18 20.86 -3.31
N LEU A 111 -4.19 20.69 -2.42
CA LEU A 111 -4.45 20.75 -0.99
C LEU A 111 -4.91 22.15 -0.56
N GLU A 112 -4.33 23.18 -1.19
CA GLU A 112 -4.72 24.56 -1.02
C GLU A 112 -6.11 24.84 -1.63
N GLU A 113 -6.44 24.29 -2.79
CA GLU A 113 -7.78 24.35 -3.38
C GLU A 113 -8.83 23.69 -2.49
N ILE A 114 -8.55 22.51 -1.93
CA ILE A 114 -9.44 21.86 -0.94
C ILE A 114 -9.59 22.75 0.29
N LYS A 115 -8.50 23.31 0.83
CA LYS A 115 -8.52 24.17 2.02
C LYS A 115 -9.27 25.48 1.79
N THR A 116 -9.14 26.08 0.61
CA THR A 116 -9.74 27.35 0.24
C THR A 116 -11.19 27.19 -0.21
N GLY A 117 -11.49 26.13 -0.97
CA GLY A 117 -12.81 25.75 -1.45
C GLY A 117 -13.69 25.03 -0.43
N PHE A 118 -13.14 24.57 0.71
CA PHE A 118 -13.93 23.90 1.74
C PHE A 118 -15.03 24.83 2.27
N PRO A 119 -16.32 24.42 2.23
CA PRO A 119 -17.42 25.29 2.58
C PRO A 119 -17.25 25.90 3.96
N SER A 120 -17.35 27.23 4.06
CA SER A 120 -17.07 27.99 5.27
C SER A 120 -17.98 27.66 6.45
N TYR A 121 -19.15 27.06 6.19
CA TYR A 121 -20.12 26.65 7.19
C TYR A 121 -19.83 25.27 7.81
N ILE A 122 -18.88 24.49 7.26
CA ILE A 122 -18.50 23.19 7.79
C ILE A 122 -17.30 23.38 8.74
N PRO A 123 -17.38 22.94 10.01
CA PRO A 123 -16.28 23.06 10.95
C PRO A 123 -15.01 22.36 10.44
N ARG A 124 -13.89 23.07 10.54
CA ARG A 124 -12.54 22.56 10.25
C ARG A 124 -11.91 22.15 11.57
N VAL A 125 -12.30 20.99 12.09
CA VAL A 125 -11.67 20.35 13.26
C VAL A 125 -10.61 19.36 12.81
#